data_AF-A0A068V3U2-F1
#
_entry.id   AF-A0A068V3U2-F1
#
_cell.length_a   1.000
_cell.length_b   1.000
_cell.length_c   1.000
_cell.angle_alpha   90.00
_cell.angle_beta   90.00
_cell.angle_gamma   90.00
#
_symmetry.space_group_name_H-M   'P 1'
#
loop_
_entity.id
_entity.type
_entity.pdbx_description
1 polymer ?
#
loop_
_entity_poly.entity_id
_entity_poly.type
_entity_poly.pdbx_seq_one_letter_code
_entity_poly.pdbx_strand_id
1 'polypeptide(L)'
;MHLITSASLSMVLYTAVKLKLFEIIAKAGPGAKLSPSKIASVLLKTKNPDASSMLDRMLQLLSSHSLLSCDVVEVADGGAGGKNDVGYERVYGLSPVGEYFVPDEEGNSLAPTLELVQDKVLMDCWYELGNAVLEGGIPFSRVHGTHVFDYCSRDPRFTDLFNKGMVGPTVITMKELLHQYKGFENLQTLVDVGGGLGMSLHKIV
;
A
#
# COMPACT_ATOMS: atom_id res chain seq x y z
N MET A 1 19.57 10.37 11.08
CA MET A 1 19.10 8.98 11.28
C MET A 1 17.95 8.59 10.33
N HIS A 2 16.91 9.40 10.12
CA HIS A 2 15.73 9.04 9.30
C HIS A 2 16.03 8.42 7.92
N LEU A 3 16.94 9.01 7.13
CA LEU A 3 17.27 8.48 5.80
C LEU A 3 17.91 7.08 5.85
N ILE A 4 18.73 6.81 6.88
CA ILE A 4 19.43 5.54 7.07
C ILE A 4 18.43 4.39 7.31
N THR A 5 17.30 4.70 7.96
CA THR A 5 16.25 3.73 8.28
C THR A 5 14.99 3.92 7.42
N SER A 6 15.11 4.59 6.27
CA SER A 6 13.96 4.94 5.40
C SER A 6 13.20 3.70 4.90
N ALA A 7 13.89 2.59 4.67
CA ALA A 7 13.29 1.31 4.28
C ALA A 7 12.25 0.80 5.29
N SER A 8 12.39 1.13 6.58
CA SER A 8 11.43 0.72 7.62
C SER A 8 10.02 1.21 7.33
N LEU A 9 9.86 2.44 6.82
CA LEU A 9 8.54 2.97 6.46
C LEU A 9 7.90 2.14 5.36
N SER A 10 8.62 1.92 4.25
CA SER A 10 8.12 1.16 3.10
C SER A 10 7.74 -0.26 3.47
N MET A 11 8.58 -0.93 4.28
CA MET A 11 8.33 -2.32 4.70
C MET A 11 7.18 -2.45 5.71
N VAL A 12 7.02 -1.48 6.62
CA VAL A 12 5.87 -1.45 7.55
C VAL A 12 4.58 -1.16 6.80
N LEU A 13 4.59 -0.24 5.83
CA LEU A 13 3.45 0.04 4.97
C LEU A 13 3.06 -1.19 4.14
N TYR A 14 4.05 -1.86 3.53
CA TYR A 14 3.82 -3.13 2.82
C TYR A 14 3.16 -4.17 3.72
N THR A 15 3.70 -4.36 4.92
CA THR A 15 3.14 -5.31 5.89
C THR A 15 1.73 -4.94 6.31
N ALA A 16 1.45 -3.65 6.53
CA ALA A 16 0.12 -3.17 6.88
C ALA A 16 -0.91 -3.42 5.76
N VAL A 17 -0.50 -3.28 4.50
CA VAL A 17 -1.31 -3.66 3.33
C VAL A 17 -1.54 -5.17 3.29
N LYS A 18 -0.50 -6.00 3.46
CA LYS A 18 -0.65 -7.48 3.49
C LYS A 18 -1.58 -7.96 4.63
N LEU A 19 -1.54 -7.27 5.77
CA LEU A 19 -2.41 -7.53 6.92
C LEU A 19 -3.78 -6.86 6.79
N LYS A 20 -4.05 -6.13 5.70
CA LYS A 20 -5.33 -5.46 5.44
C LYS A 20 -5.73 -4.47 6.52
N LEU A 21 -4.75 -3.82 7.16
CA LEU A 21 -5.01 -2.93 8.30
C LEU A 21 -5.86 -1.72 7.89
N PHE A 22 -5.59 -1.13 6.72
CA PHE A 22 -6.39 -0.03 6.16
C PHE A 22 -7.84 -0.44 5.92
N GLU A 23 -8.06 -1.63 5.32
CA GLU A 23 -9.41 -2.18 5.08
C GLU A 23 -10.16 -2.46 6.40
N ILE A 24 -9.47 -2.93 7.44
CA ILE A 24 -10.06 -3.18 8.76
C ILE A 24 -10.56 -1.88 9.38
N ILE A 25 -9.76 -0.82 9.32
CA ILE A 25 -10.16 0.50 9.83
C ILE A 25 -11.30 1.07 8.98
N ALA A 26 -11.23 0.97 7.65
CA ALA A 26 -12.29 1.41 6.74
C ALA A 26 -13.65 0.78 7.06
N LYS A 27 -13.65 -0.54 7.32
CA LYS A 27 -14.86 -1.31 7.64
C LYS A 27 -15.53 -0.92 8.96
N ALA A 28 -14.82 -0.25 9.87
CA ALA A 28 -15.41 0.28 11.09
C ALA A 28 -16.28 1.51 10.84
N GLY A 29 -16.20 2.11 9.65
CA GLY A 29 -17.04 3.22 9.21
C GLY A 29 -16.27 4.53 9.05
N PRO A 30 -16.87 5.53 8.34
CA PRO A 30 -16.26 6.83 8.15
C PRO A 30 -15.92 7.52 9.48
N GLY A 31 -14.68 8.00 9.62
CA GLY A 31 -14.21 8.66 10.84
C GLY A 31 -13.97 7.75 12.05
N ALA A 32 -14.18 6.43 11.91
CA ALA A 32 -13.93 5.49 12.99
C ALA A 32 -12.43 5.43 13.36
N LYS A 33 -12.17 5.23 14.65
CA LYS A 33 -10.82 5.01 15.19
C LYS A 33 -10.81 3.71 15.98
N LEU A 34 -9.81 2.88 15.74
CA LEU A 34 -9.68 1.56 16.35
C LEU A 34 -8.42 1.47 17.20
N SER A 35 -8.53 0.87 18.38
CA SER A 35 -7.36 0.50 19.17
C SER A 35 -6.62 -0.70 18.54
N PRO A 36 -5.30 -0.84 18.78
CA PRO A 36 -4.52 -1.99 18.32
C PRO A 36 -5.09 -3.34 18.75
N SER A 37 -5.68 -3.41 19.96
CA SER A 37 -6.32 -4.62 20.48
C SER A 37 -7.57 -4.99 19.67
N LYS A 38 -8.37 -3.99 19.28
CA LYS A 38 -9.54 -4.20 18.43
C LYS A 38 -9.13 -4.66 17.04
N ILE A 39 -8.11 -4.04 16.44
CA ILE A 39 -7.55 -4.47 15.15
C ILE A 39 -7.04 -5.91 15.23
N ALA A 40 -6.27 -6.23 16.29
CA ALA A 40 -5.78 -7.59 16.53
C ALA A 40 -6.92 -8.62 16.63
N SER A 41 -8.02 -8.28 17.29
CA SER A 41 -9.18 -9.18 17.43
C SER A 41 -9.88 -9.48 16.10
N VAL A 42 -9.88 -8.52 15.16
CA VAL A 42 -10.48 -8.68 13.83
C VAL A 42 -9.58 -9.49 12.89
N LEU A 43 -8.26 -9.48 13.13
CA LEU A 43 -7.34 -10.42 12.50
C LEU A 43 -7.58 -11.83 13.07
N LEU A 44 -8.66 -12.48 12.60
CA LEU A 44 -9.24 -13.78 13.04
C LEU A 44 -8.27 -14.97 13.19
N LYS A 45 -6.97 -14.78 12.91
CA LYS A 45 -5.93 -15.80 12.92
C LYS A 45 -4.82 -15.59 13.96
N THR A 46 -4.82 -14.49 14.72
CA THR A 46 -3.70 -14.26 15.65
C THR A 46 -3.87 -15.03 16.97
N LYS A 47 -2.91 -15.93 17.25
CA LYS A 47 -2.71 -16.55 18.57
C LYS A 47 -1.59 -15.85 19.35
N ASN A 48 -1.01 -14.78 18.78
CA ASN A 48 0.12 -14.08 19.36
C ASN A 48 -0.36 -13.09 20.43
N PRO A 49 -0.02 -13.28 21.72
CA PRO A 49 -0.41 -12.37 22.79
C PRO A 49 0.17 -10.96 22.59
N ASP A 50 1.28 -10.83 21.87
CA ASP A 50 1.96 -9.56 21.62
C ASP A 50 1.47 -8.84 20.35
N ALA A 51 0.49 -9.40 19.63
CA ALA A 51 0.03 -8.82 18.35
C ALA A 51 -0.45 -7.38 18.51
N SER A 52 -1.16 -7.07 19.60
CA SER A 52 -1.64 -5.71 19.88
C SER A 52 -0.49 -4.70 20.00
N SER A 53 0.56 -5.03 20.77
CA SER A 53 1.70 -4.13 20.98
C SER A 53 2.56 -3.98 19.71
N MET A 54 2.69 -5.04 18.90
CA MET A 54 3.37 -4.97 17.61
C MET A 54 2.61 -4.09 16.61
N LEU A 55 1.29 -4.27 16.51
CA LEU A 55 0.42 -3.45 15.66
C LEU A 55 0.49 -1.98 16.07
N ASP A 56 0.42 -1.69 17.37
CA ASP A 56 0.53 -0.32 17.88
C ASP A 56 1.80 0.38 17.37
N ARG A 57 2.96 -0.27 17.43
CA ARG A 57 4.23 0.28 16.94
C ARG A 57 4.24 0.50 15.43
N MET A 58 3.64 -0.42 14.67
CA MET A 58 3.52 -0.28 13.21
C MET A 58 2.60 0.90 12.85
N LEU A 59 1.42 0.95 13.47
CA LEU A 59 0.41 1.98 13.22
C LEU A 59 0.94 3.36 13.63
N GLN A 60 1.69 3.45 14.74
CA GLN A 60 2.36 4.68 15.16
C GLN A 60 3.34 5.21 14.10
N LEU A 61 4.15 4.34 13.48
CA LEU A 61 5.06 4.74 12.40
C LEU A 61 4.29 5.24 11.17
N LEU A 62 3.18 4.58 10.82
CA LEU A 62 2.33 5.01 9.70
C LEU A 62 1.66 6.36 9.99
N SER A 63 1.19 6.56 11.22
CA SER A 63 0.63 7.84 11.66
C SER A 63 1.64 8.97 11.65
N SER A 64 2.91 8.71 12.01
CA SER A 64 3.96 9.73 11.96
C SER A 64 4.31 10.17 10.53
N HIS A 65 3.83 9.45 9.51
CA HIS A 65 3.96 9.78 8.08
C HIS A 65 2.60 10.13 7.45
N SER A 66 1.61 10.49 8.27
CA SER A 66 0.28 10.93 7.85
C SER A 66 -0.50 9.90 7.01
N LEU A 67 -0.15 8.62 7.08
CA LEU A 67 -0.92 7.53 6.45
C LEU A 67 -2.15 7.15 7.29
N LEU A 68 -2.10 7.41 8.60
CA LEU A 68 -3.19 7.19 9.54
C LEU A 68 -3.32 8.41 10.46
N SER A 69 -4.51 8.64 11.00
CA SER A 69 -4.69 9.52 12.17
C SER A 69 -4.42 8.73 13.46
N CYS A 70 -3.96 9.42 14.51
CA CYS A 70 -3.71 8.81 15.82
C CYS A 70 -4.21 9.76 16.90
N ASP A 71 -5.06 9.24 17.79
CA ASP A 71 -5.48 9.92 19.01
C ASP A 71 -5.07 9.10 20.23
N VAL A 72 -5.07 9.74 21.39
CA VAL A 72 -4.92 9.09 22.69
C VAL A 72 -6.24 9.26 23.44
N VAL A 73 -6.82 8.15 23.90
CA VAL A 73 -8.10 8.13 24.63
C VAL A 73 -7.91 7.53 26.02
N GLU A 74 -8.71 7.99 26.97
CA GLU A 74 -8.74 7.46 28.34
C GLU A 74 -9.50 6.14 28.38
N VAL A 75 -8.97 5.18 29.15
CA VAL A 75 -9.55 3.85 29.33
C VAL A 75 -9.78 3.62 30.82
N ALA A 76 -11.00 3.20 31.16
CA ALA A 76 -11.47 3.09 32.54
C ALA A 76 -10.80 1.99 33.39
N ASP A 77 -9.95 1.14 32.80
CA ASP A 77 -9.21 0.07 33.50
C ASP A 77 -7.77 -0.05 32.95
N GLY A 78 -6.88 0.85 33.40
CA GLY A 78 -5.44 0.75 33.15
C GLY A 78 -4.82 -0.34 34.02
N GLY A 79 -4.74 -1.56 33.52
CA GLY A 79 -4.17 -2.70 34.25
C GLY A 79 -2.72 -2.47 34.69
N ALA A 80 -2.53 -2.00 35.94
CA ALA A 80 -1.40 -2.27 36.85
C ALA A 80 -1.40 -1.36 38.12
N GLY A 81 -2.28 -0.36 38.24
CA GLY A 81 -2.40 0.51 39.40
C GLY A 81 -3.78 0.40 40.07
N GLY A 82 -3.91 0.76 41.35
CA GLY A 82 -5.16 0.63 42.12
C GLY A 82 -6.35 1.38 41.51
N LYS A 83 -7.54 1.20 42.11
CA LYS A 83 -8.90 1.60 41.65
C LYS A 83 -9.14 3.04 41.11
N ASN A 84 -8.12 3.88 40.97
CA ASN A 84 -8.19 5.26 40.47
C ASN A 84 -7.16 5.58 39.37
N ASP A 85 -6.48 4.61 38.75
CA ASP A 85 -5.48 4.88 37.69
C ASP A 85 -6.15 4.94 36.32
N VAL A 86 -6.07 6.10 35.65
CA VAL A 86 -6.62 6.30 34.30
C VAL A 86 -5.62 5.75 33.30
N GLY A 87 -6.01 4.69 32.58
CA GLY A 87 -5.21 4.16 31.48
C GLY A 87 -5.33 5.06 30.25
N TYR A 88 -4.29 5.12 29.42
CA TYR A 88 -4.37 5.76 28.11
C TYR A 88 -4.07 4.74 27.02
N GLU A 89 -4.87 4.73 25.96
CA GLU A 89 -4.61 3.92 24.77
C GLU A 89 -4.59 4.78 23.50
N ARG A 90 -3.81 4.36 22.51
CA ARG A 90 -3.83 4.96 21.18
C ARG A 90 -4.93 4.33 20.34
N VAL A 91 -5.63 5.16 19.58
CA VAL A 91 -6.60 4.73 18.58
C VAL A 91 -6.25 5.32 17.22
N TYR A 92 -6.43 4.52 16.18
CA TYR A 92 -5.98 4.83 14.83
C TYR A 92 -7.15 4.89 13.87
N GLY A 93 -7.22 5.98 13.09
CA GLY A 93 -8.20 6.16 12.02
C GLY A 93 -7.52 6.28 10.66
N LEU A 94 -8.31 6.16 9.59
CA LEU A 94 -7.80 6.45 8.24
C LEU A 94 -7.49 7.95 8.10
N SER A 95 -6.50 8.23 7.27
CA SER A 95 -6.22 9.57 6.74
C SER A 95 -6.61 9.62 5.26
N PRO A 96 -6.73 10.81 4.65
CA PRO A 96 -6.96 10.91 3.20
C PRO A 96 -5.91 10.18 2.36
N VAL A 97 -4.66 10.11 2.80
CA VAL A 97 -3.61 9.37 2.08
C VAL A 97 -3.76 7.86 2.30
N GLY A 98 -4.16 7.44 3.50
CA GLY A 98 -4.42 6.04 3.84
C GLY A 98 -5.57 5.43 3.03
N GLU A 99 -6.54 6.24 2.62
CA GLU A 99 -7.69 5.80 1.80
C GLU A 99 -7.26 5.22 0.44
N TYR A 100 -6.15 5.69 -0.14
CA TYR A 100 -5.63 5.12 -1.39
C TYR A 100 -5.17 3.66 -1.26
N PHE A 101 -4.99 3.15 -0.04
CA PHE A 101 -4.66 1.75 0.23
C PHE A 101 -5.90 0.90 0.59
N VAL A 102 -7.09 1.48 0.56
CA VAL A 102 -8.37 0.79 0.69
C VAL A 102 -8.95 0.62 -0.71
N PRO A 103 -9.38 -0.59 -1.12
CA PRO A 103 -10.07 -0.77 -2.40
C PRO A 103 -11.33 0.10 -2.49
N ASP A 104 -11.48 0.82 -3.61
CA ASP A 104 -12.70 1.57 -3.93
C ASP A 104 -13.87 0.62 -4.29
N GLU A 105 -15.01 1.18 -4.65
CA GLU A 105 -16.21 0.41 -5.04
C GLU A 105 -15.97 -0.54 -6.22
N GLU A 106 -15.00 -0.21 -7.08
CA GLU A 106 -14.58 -1.01 -8.22
C GLU A 106 -13.41 -1.95 -7.88
N GLY A 107 -12.96 -1.96 -6.62
CA GLY A 107 -11.86 -2.79 -6.14
C GLY A 107 -10.46 -2.22 -6.40
N ASN A 108 -10.34 -0.97 -6.85
CA ASN A 108 -9.05 -0.35 -7.18
C ASN A 108 -8.40 0.32 -5.97
N SER A 109 -7.08 0.21 -5.86
CA SER A 109 -6.27 0.89 -4.84
C SER A 109 -4.79 0.92 -5.25
N LEU A 110 -3.95 1.62 -4.49
CA LEU A 110 -2.48 1.60 -4.63
C LEU A 110 -1.81 0.42 -3.92
N ALA A 111 -2.58 -0.40 -3.19
CA ALA A 111 -2.04 -1.57 -2.49
C ALA A 111 -1.30 -2.55 -3.43
N PRO A 112 -1.86 -2.96 -4.59
CA PRO A 112 -1.13 -3.83 -5.52
C PRO A 112 0.14 -3.20 -6.10
N THR A 113 0.16 -1.88 -6.31
CA THR A 113 1.36 -1.16 -6.77
C THR A 113 2.45 -1.23 -5.71
N LEU A 114 2.10 -1.02 -4.44
CA LEU A 114 3.03 -1.19 -3.33
C LEU A 114 3.55 -2.63 -3.26
N GLU A 115 2.67 -3.62 -3.45
CA GLU A 115 3.10 -5.02 -3.46
C GLU A 115 4.08 -5.32 -4.59
N LEU A 116 3.86 -4.74 -5.78
CA LEU A 116 4.78 -4.86 -6.91
C LEU A 116 6.15 -4.26 -6.59
N VAL A 117 6.21 -3.00 -6.14
CA VAL A 117 7.50 -2.31 -5.92
C VAL A 117 8.30 -2.89 -4.75
N GLN A 118 7.64 -3.55 -3.81
CA GLN A 118 8.28 -4.25 -2.68
C GLN A 118 8.49 -5.75 -2.94
N ASP A 119 8.06 -6.28 -4.09
CA ASP A 119 8.33 -7.66 -4.46
C ASP A 119 9.83 -7.87 -4.62
N LYS A 120 10.31 -9.02 -4.15
CA LYS A 120 11.71 -9.38 -4.20
C LYS A 120 12.31 -9.26 -5.61
N VAL A 121 11.54 -9.59 -6.65
CA VAL A 121 11.98 -9.49 -8.04
C VAL A 121 12.40 -8.06 -8.41
N LEU A 122 11.62 -7.04 -8.01
CA LEU A 122 11.99 -5.64 -8.24
C LEU A 122 13.01 -5.14 -7.23
N MET A 123 12.90 -5.55 -5.96
CA MET A 123 13.82 -5.09 -4.92
C MET A 123 15.26 -5.53 -5.15
N ASP A 124 15.48 -6.72 -5.73
CA ASP A 124 16.83 -7.22 -5.99
C ASP A 124 17.60 -6.30 -6.97
N CYS A 125 16.91 -5.54 -7.81
CA CYS A 125 17.51 -4.60 -8.77
C CYS A 125 18.28 -3.46 -8.10
N TRP A 126 17.87 -3.04 -6.89
CA TRP A 126 18.53 -1.95 -6.18
C TRP A 126 19.97 -2.28 -5.78
N TYR A 127 20.27 -3.56 -5.55
CA TYR A 127 21.63 -4.01 -5.22
C TYR A 127 22.58 -3.98 -6.42
N GLU A 128 22.05 -4.06 -7.65
CA GLU A 128 22.84 -3.93 -8.89
C GLU A 128 22.94 -2.49 -9.41
N LEU A 129 22.33 -1.52 -8.75
CA LEU A 129 22.35 -0.13 -9.21
C LEU A 129 23.76 0.44 -9.29
N GLY A 130 24.62 0.13 -8.31
CA GLY A 130 26.02 0.56 -8.32
C GLY A 130 26.80 0.00 -9.51
N ASN A 131 26.67 -1.30 -9.77
CA ASN A 131 27.34 -1.95 -10.89
C ASN A 131 26.79 -1.46 -12.24
N ALA A 132 25.50 -1.18 -12.36
CA ALA A 132 24.92 -0.58 -13.56
C ALA A 132 25.51 0.79 -13.88
N VAL A 133 25.83 1.60 -12.85
CA VAL A 133 26.51 2.89 -13.04
C VAL A 133 27.94 2.70 -13.52
N LEU A 134 28.66 1.70 -12.98
CA LEU A 134 30.08 1.49 -13.27
C LEU A 134 30.33 0.77 -14.59
N GLU A 135 29.52 -0.23 -14.91
CA GLU A 135 29.74 -1.18 -16.00
C GLU A 135 28.71 -1.05 -17.11
N GLY A 136 27.67 -0.23 -16.90
CA GLY A 136 26.53 -0.12 -17.81
C GLY A 136 25.52 -1.26 -17.64
N GLY A 137 24.44 -1.15 -18.42
CA GLY A 137 23.28 -2.05 -18.38
C GLY A 137 22.14 -1.54 -17.50
N ILE A 138 21.05 -2.29 -17.48
CA ILE A 138 19.85 -1.99 -16.69
C ILE A 138 19.88 -2.87 -15.43
N PRO A 139 19.73 -2.33 -14.20
CA PRO A 139 19.85 -3.12 -12.97
C PRO A 139 18.98 -4.38 -12.97
N PHE A 140 17.72 -4.29 -13.44
CA PHE A 140 16.85 -5.46 -13.57
C PHE A 140 17.46 -6.54 -14.47
N SER A 141 17.95 -6.17 -15.65
CA SER A 141 18.55 -7.11 -16.59
C SER A 141 19.88 -7.69 -16.11
N ARG A 142 20.61 -6.96 -15.27
CA ARG A 142 21.84 -7.48 -14.62
C ARG A 142 21.52 -8.57 -13.60
N VAL A 143 20.45 -8.40 -12.83
CA VAL A 143 19.99 -9.43 -11.85
C VAL A 143 19.38 -10.64 -12.55
N HIS A 144 18.47 -10.40 -13.50
CA HIS A 144 17.59 -11.46 -14.04
C HIS A 144 18.00 -11.96 -15.43
N GLY A 145 19.05 -11.41 -16.03
CA GLY A 145 19.57 -11.80 -17.34
C GLY A 145 18.64 -11.49 -18.52
N THR A 146 17.57 -10.71 -18.31
CA THR A 146 16.56 -10.43 -19.34
C THR A 146 15.84 -9.11 -19.08
N HIS A 147 15.10 -8.58 -20.05
CA HIS A 147 14.31 -7.36 -19.87
C HIS A 147 13.08 -7.64 -19.00
N VAL A 148 12.55 -6.63 -18.28
CA VAL A 148 11.41 -6.83 -17.36
C VAL A 148 10.18 -7.43 -18.05
N PHE A 149 9.87 -7.01 -19.28
CA PHE A 149 8.74 -7.56 -20.04
C PHE A 149 8.96 -9.02 -20.45
N ASP A 150 10.20 -9.40 -20.80
CA ASP A 150 10.55 -10.79 -21.09
C ASP A 150 10.45 -11.64 -19.81
N TYR A 151 10.89 -11.10 -18.67
CA TYR A 151 10.75 -11.76 -17.36
C TYR A 151 9.28 -12.01 -17.03
N CYS A 152 8.42 -10.98 -17.18
CA CYS A 152 6.97 -11.13 -16.98
C CYS A 152 6.44 -12.31 -17.81
N SER A 153 6.76 -12.39 -19.09
CA SER A 153 6.28 -13.48 -19.97
C SER A 153 6.63 -14.89 -19.49
N ARG A 154 7.64 -15.04 -18.62
CA ARG A 154 8.13 -16.34 -18.09
C ARG A 154 7.66 -16.64 -16.67
N ASP A 155 7.32 -15.62 -15.88
CA ASP A 155 6.87 -15.76 -14.49
C ASP A 155 5.41 -15.32 -14.37
N PRO A 156 4.43 -16.26 -14.39
CA PRO A 156 3.01 -15.94 -14.29
C PRO A 156 2.63 -15.22 -12.99
N ARG A 157 3.32 -15.52 -11.88
CA ARG A 157 3.07 -14.87 -10.58
C ARG A 157 3.50 -13.41 -10.65
N PHE A 158 4.68 -13.13 -11.20
CA PHE A 158 5.14 -11.76 -11.37
C PHE A 158 4.32 -11.01 -12.42
N THR A 159 3.87 -11.66 -13.50
CA THR A 159 2.96 -11.03 -14.47
C THR A 159 1.63 -10.62 -13.84
N ASP A 160 1.01 -11.49 -13.04
CA ASP A 160 -0.23 -11.16 -12.33
C ASP A 160 -0.02 -9.96 -11.39
N LEU A 161 1.07 -9.96 -10.64
CA LEU A 161 1.42 -8.86 -9.75
C LEU A 161 1.71 -7.56 -10.51
N PHE A 162 2.49 -7.63 -11.60
CA PHE A 162 2.80 -6.50 -12.47
C PHE A 162 1.53 -5.87 -13.02
N ASN A 163 0.67 -6.69 -13.62
CA ASN A 163 -0.59 -6.23 -14.20
C ASN A 163 -1.49 -5.58 -13.15
N LYS A 164 -1.70 -6.23 -11.99
CA LYS A 164 -2.48 -5.64 -10.87
C LYS A 164 -1.87 -4.35 -10.36
N GLY A 165 -0.53 -4.30 -10.26
CA GLY A 165 0.20 -3.12 -9.82
C GLY A 165 0.05 -1.92 -10.75
N MET A 166 -0.22 -2.13 -12.04
CA MET A 166 -0.46 -1.05 -13.01
C MET A 166 -1.89 -0.51 -13.02
N VAL A 167 -2.87 -1.30 -12.54
CA VAL A 167 -4.30 -0.93 -12.58
C VAL A 167 -4.60 0.29 -11.71
N GLY A 168 -4.19 0.27 -10.43
CA GLY A 168 -4.54 1.31 -9.46
C GLY A 168 -4.13 2.73 -9.90
N PRO A 169 -2.84 2.98 -10.17
CA PRO A 169 -2.37 4.27 -10.66
C PRO A 169 -3.07 4.71 -11.94
N THR A 170 -3.25 3.78 -12.90
CA THR A 170 -3.95 4.05 -14.16
C THR A 170 -5.36 4.56 -13.91
N VAL A 171 -6.14 3.87 -13.07
CA VAL A 171 -7.53 4.25 -12.77
C VAL A 171 -7.59 5.61 -12.08
N ILE A 172 -6.73 5.87 -11.09
CA ILE A 172 -6.69 7.14 -10.37
C ILE A 172 -6.33 8.29 -11.32
N THR A 173 -5.26 8.12 -12.11
CA THR A 173 -4.82 9.15 -13.07
C THR A 173 -5.87 9.41 -14.14
N MET A 174 -6.52 8.37 -14.68
CA MET A 174 -7.53 8.53 -15.71
C MET A 174 -8.82 9.18 -15.19
N LYS A 175 -9.24 8.89 -13.96
CA LYS A 175 -10.38 9.58 -13.31
C LYS A 175 -10.14 11.09 -13.27
N GLU A 176 -8.95 11.53 -12.86
CA GLU A 176 -8.60 12.96 -12.81
C GLU A 176 -8.44 13.57 -14.21
N LEU A 177 -7.76 12.85 -15.12
CA LEU A 177 -7.52 13.32 -16.48
C LEU A 177 -8.84 13.59 -17.21
N LEU A 178 -9.82 12.70 -17.12
CA LEU A 178 -11.13 12.84 -17.79
C LEU A 178 -12.01 13.95 -17.20
N HIS A 179 -11.76 14.32 -15.94
CA HIS A 179 -12.40 15.47 -15.33
C HIS A 179 -12.00 16.76 -16.08
N GLN A 180 -10.72 16.90 -16.41
CA GLN A 180 -10.15 18.13 -16.98
C GLN A 180 -10.03 18.12 -18.51
N TYR A 181 -9.75 16.96 -19.12
CA TYR A 181 -9.44 16.81 -20.53
C TYR A 181 -10.66 16.36 -21.33
N LYS A 182 -11.09 17.19 -22.29
CA LYS A 182 -12.23 16.93 -23.19
C LYS A 182 -11.81 16.50 -24.60
N GLY A 183 -10.52 16.32 -24.87
CA GLY A 183 -10.03 15.99 -26.21
C GLY A 183 -10.34 14.57 -26.70
N PHE A 184 -10.94 13.72 -25.86
CA PHE A 184 -11.48 12.43 -26.28
C PHE A 184 -12.89 12.53 -26.88
N GLU A 185 -13.58 13.67 -26.71
CA GLU A 185 -14.91 13.87 -27.28
C GLU A 185 -14.87 13.80 -28.82
N ASN A 186 -15.84 13.13 -29.42
CA ASN A 186 -16.03 12.99 -30.87
C ASN A 186 -14.92 12.22 -31.62
N LEU A 187 -14.03 11.50 -30.91
CA LEU A 187 -13.11 10.57 -31.55
C LEU A 187 -13.87 9.37 -32.12
N GLN A 188 -13.64 9.06 -33.40
CA GLN A 188 -14.20 7.87 -34.04
C GLN A 188 -13.35 6.61 -33.80
N THR A 189 -12.05 6.80 -33.61
CA THR A 189 -11.10 5.71 -33.40
C THR A 189 -10.02 6.17 -32.44
N LEU A 190 -9.80 5.36 -31.42
CA LEU A 190 -8.77 5.57 -30.42
C LEU A 190 -8.03 4.23 -30.23
N VAL A 191 -6.69 4.30 -30.21
CA VAL A 191 -5.84 3.14 -30.00
C VAL A 191 -4.91 3.42 -28.82
N ASP A 192 -5.01 2.59 -27.79
CA ASP A 192 -4.12 2.63 -26.62
C ASP A 192 -2.93 1.69 -26.83
N VAL A 193 -1.85 2.23 -27.40
CA VAL A 193 -0.64 1.46 -27.70
C VAL A 193 0.09 1.15 -26.41
N GLY A 194 0.14 -0.13 -26.04
CA GLY A 194 0.71 -0.56 -24.77
C GLY A 194 -0.26 -0.45 -23.58
N GLY A 195 -1.57 -0.35 -23.83
CA GLY A 195 -2.61 -0.18 -22.81
C GLY A 195 -2.78 -1.31 -21.78
N GLY A 196 -1.93 -2.34 -21.81
CA GLY A 196 -1.96 -3.45 -20.85
C GLY A 196 -3.33 -4.14 -20.79
N LEU A 197 -3.96 -4.12 -19.61
CA LEU A 197 -5.30 -4.68 -19.40
C LEU A 197 -6.44 -3.80 -19.96
N GLY A 198 -6.12 -2.69 -20.62
CA GLY A 198 -7.12 -1.81 -21.24
C GLY A 198 -7.86 -0.91 -20.24
N MET A 199 -7.34 -0.75 -19.02
CA MET A 199 -8.00 0.04 -17.98
C MET A 199 -8.15 1.51 -18.38
N SER A 200 -7.14 2.10 -19.05
CA SER A 200 -7.22 3.47 -19.53
C SER A 200 -8.33 3.64 -20.55
N LEU A 201 -8.33 2.79 -21.58
CA LEU A 201 -9.33 2.84 -22.63
C LEU A 201 -10.74 2.61 -22.07
N HIS A 202 -10.91 1.64 -21.17
CA HIS A 202 -12.17 1.37 -20.49
C HIS A 202 -12.72 2.55 -19.69
N LYS A 203 -11.86 3.47 -19.21
CA LYS A 203 -12.31 4.71 -18.55
C LYS A 203 -12.75 5.79 -19.54
N ILE A 204 -12.24 5.77 -20.77
CA ILE A 204 -12.55 6.75 -21.81
C ILE A 204 -13.89 6.42 -22.50
N VAL A 205 -14.15 5.13 -22.75
CA VAL A 205 -15.30 4.65 -23.55
C VAL A 205 -16.48 4.15 -22.73
#